data_AF-A0A9P5N103-F1
#
_entry.id   AF-A0A9P5N103-F1
#
_cell.length_a   1.000
_cell.length_b   1.000
_cell.length_c   1.000
_cell.angle_alpha   90.00
_cell.angle_beta   90.00
_cell.angle_gamma   90.00
#
_symmetry.space_group_name_H-M   'P 1'
#
loop_
_entity.id
_entity.type
_entity.pdbx_description
1 polymer ?
#
loop_
_entity_poly.entity_id
_entity_poly.type
_entity_poly.pdbx_seq_one_letter_code
_entity_poly.pdbx_strand_id
1 'polypeptide(L)'
;MAYRLPTNLGSLIPPPAEQVQQRRPWQGIITVTFTNTAQGMPQDVYVTAAETDGECRMDLWPRRFYVYLGSRRIPPNDIKAWVKRYPPPICALMADKLPDPTANALNQTNFANLSRMVLEGQMLGLAPWGLDNLPGAGMMIYPTSSSSSLLVGAIFLTGPFPDFATYQQQPARPNPQNPVLGSSSHHQYPYGGHHGSSRYPAP
;
A
#
# COMPACT_ATOMS: atom_id res chain seq x y z
N MET A 1 -29.94 61.42 16.15
CA MET A 1 -29.51 60.44 15.11
C MET A 1 -28.00 60.33 15.26
N ALA A 2 -27.50 59.29 15.95
CA ALA A 2 -26.90 58.07 15.35
C ALA A 2 -25.68 58.42 14.44
N TYR A 3 -24.48 57.85 14.56
CA TYR A 3 -24.08 56.47 14.84
C TYR A 3 -22.70 56.40 15.53
N ARG A 4 -22.43 55.29 16.20
CA ARG A 4 -21.24 54.96 17.01
C ARG A 4 -20.03 54.58 16.15
N LEU A 5 -18.83 54.94 16.59
CA LEU A 5 -17.51 54.40 16.18
C LEU A 5 -16.92 53.59 17.36
N PRO A 6 -15.76 52.91 17.26
CA PRO A 6 -15.27 51.92 16.28
C PRO A 6 -14.61 50.69 16.99
N THR A 7 -14.59 49.46 16.44
CA THR A 7 -13.76 48.40 17.07
C THR A 7 -13.10 47.41 16.10
N ASN A 8 -11.79 47.64 15.92
CA ASN A 8 -10.69 46.70 15.74
C ASN A 8 -11.01 45.25 15.35
N LEU A 9 -10.80 44.92 14.07
CA LEU A 9 -10.53 43.56 13.56
C LEU A 9 -9.09 43.14 13.91
N GLY A 10 -8.73 43.19 15.18
CA GLY A 10 -7.42 42.78 15.68
C GLY A 10 -7.39 41.27 15.95
N SER A 11 -6.60 40.54 15.15
CA SER A 11 -5.92 39.29 15.55
C SER A 11 -6.80 38.10 15.97
N LEU A 12 -7.28 37.34 14.98
CA LEU A 12 -7.72 35.94 15.16
C LEU A 12 -6.53 34.97 15.34
N ILE A 13 -5.46 35.41 16.02
CA ILE A 13 -4.38 34.51 16.42
C ILE A 13 -4.79 33.95 17.77
N PRO A 14 -5.10 32.65 17.90
CA PRO A 14 -5.42 32.06 19.19
C PRO A 14 -4.26 32.30 20.16
N PRO A 15 -4.53 32.52 21.45
CA PRO A 15 -3.51 32.71 22.47
C PRO A 15 -2.43 31.63 22.37
N PRO A 16 -1.14 31.93 22.57
CA PRO A 16 -0.05 30.95 22.48
C PRO A 16 -0.24 29.69 23.35
N ALA A 17 -1.02 29.79 24.43
CA ALA A 17 -1.38 28.67 25.30
C ALA A 17 -2.35 27.66 24.65
N GLU A 18 -3.11 28.08 23.64
CA GLU A 18 -4.05 27.25 22.87
C GLU A 18 -3.51 26.86 21.48
N GLN A 19 -2.27 27.26 21.16
CA GLN A 19 -1.56 26.71 20.02
C GLN A 19 -1.21 25.26 20.33
N VAL A 20 -2.16 24.36 20.07
CA VAL A 20 -1.93 22.92 20.03
C VAL A 20 -0.69 22.73 19.16
N GLN A 21 0.37 22.13 19.72
CA GLN A 21 1.55 21.77 18.96
C GLN A 21 1.08 20.94 17.77
N GLN A 22 0.99 21.57 16.59
CA GLN A 22 0.68 20.86 15.36
C GLN A 22 1.82 19.88 15.16
N ARG A 23 1.56 18.61 15.50
CA ARG A 23 2.49 17.53 15.23
C ARG A 23 2.77 17.59 13.73
N ARG A 24 4.05 17.71 13.38
CA ARG A 24 4.43 17.77 11.96
C ARG A 24 3.89 16.52 11.28
N PRO A 25 3.21 16.65 10.12
CA PRO A 25 2.74 15.49 9.40
C PRO A 25 3.94 14.62 9.04
N TRP A 26 3.77 13.31 9.09
CA TRP A 26 4.82 12.40 8.64
C TRP A 26 4.99 12.55 7.12
N GLN A 27 6.23 12.53 6.65
CA GLN A 27 6.57 12.57 5.24
C GLN A 27 7.49 11.41 4.93
N GLY A 28 7.17 10.67 3.87
CA GLY A 28 7.97 9.53 3.47
C GLY A 28 7.59 8.97 2.11
N ILE A 29 8.05 7.76 1.84
CA ILE A 29 7.91 7.10 0.55
C ILE A 29 7.09 5.82 0.72
N ILE A 30 6.12 5.63 -0.15
CA ILE A 30 5.42 4.38 -0.33
C ILE A 30 5.94 3.72 -1.60
N THR A 31 6.57 2.56 -1.46
CA THR A 31 6.98 1.70 -2.56
C THR A 31 5.91 0.62 -2.74
N VAL A 32 5.15 0.72 -3.82
CA VAL A 32 4.06 -0.21 -4.12
C VAL A 32 4.59 -1.42 -4.86
N THR A 33 4.27 -2.61 -4.36
CA THR A 33 4.61 -3.90 -4.95
C THR A 33 3.34 -4.68 -5.28
N PHE A 34 3.31 -5.26 -6.48
CA PHE A 34 2.18 -6.02 -6.98
C PHE A 34 2.43 -7.52 -6.80
N THR A 35 1.51 -8.20 -6.12
CA THR A 35 1.65 -9.64 -5.81
C THR A 35 1.47 -10.56 -7.02
N ASN A 36 0.87 -10.08 -8.12
CA ASN A 36 0.42 -10.96 -9.21
C ASN A 36 0.81 -10.50 -10.62
N THR A 37 1.92 -9.78 -10.82
CA THR A 37 2.35 -9.45 -12.18
C THR A 37 3.84 -9.67 -12.39
N ALA A 38 4.16 -10.54 -13.35
CA ALA A 38 5.46 -10.69 -13.97
C ALA A 38 5.94 -9.43 -14.74
N GLN A 39 5.34 -8.25 -14.50
CA GLN A 39 5.48 -7.05 -15.36
C GLN A 39 5.41 -5.69 -14.64
N GLY A 40 5.13 -5.62 -13.33
CA GLY A 40 5.05 -4.33 -12.62
C GLY A 40 6.34 -3.97 -11.90
N MET A 41 7.09 -2.98 -12.42
CA MET A 41 8.21 -2.39 -11.66
C MET A 41 7.67 -1.76 -10.36
N PRO A 42 8.36 -1.92 -9.21
CA PRO A 42 7.99 -1.22 -7.99
C PRO A 42 7.90 0.29 -8.25
N GLN A 43 6.83 0.90 -7.78
CA GLN A 43 6.58 2.33 -7.97
C GLN A 43 6.74 3.06 -6.63
N ASP A 44 7.65 4.03 -6.61
CA ASP A 44 7.83 4.93 -5.47
C ASP A 44 6.89 6.13 -5.59
N VAL A 45 6.18 6.43 -4.50
CA VAL A 45 5.28 7.58 -4.37
C VAL A 45 5.63 8.30 -3.08
N TYR A 46 5.83 9.62 -3.15
CA TYR A 46 6.08 10.47 -1.99
C TYR A 46 4.76 10.85 -1.36
N VAL A 47 4.63 10.59 -0.06
CA VAL A 47 3.36 10.68 0.65
C VAL A 47 3.55 11.44 1.96
N THR A 48 2.56 12.27 2.25
CA THR A 48 2.39 12.95 3.52
C THR A 48 1.23 12.32 4.27
N ALA A 49 1.44 12.01 5.53
CA ALA A 49 0.42 11.47 6.42
C ALA A 49 0.03 12.50 7.48
N ALA A 50 -1.27 12.75 7.59
CA ALA A 50 -1.85 13.60 8.64
C ALA A 50 -2.61 12.72 9.64
N GLU A 51 -2.40 12.99 10.93
CA GLU A 51 -3.14 12.34 12.02
C GLU A 51 -4.60 12.77 11.92
N THR A 52 -5.52 11.80 11.85
CA THR A 52 -6.95 12.11 11.79
C THR A 52 -7.67 11.70 13.07
N ASP A 53 -7.35 10.52 13.60
CA ASP A 53 -7.99 10.00 14.81
C ASP A 53 -7.05 9.06 15.57
N GLY A 54 -6.96 9.25 16.89
CA GLY A 54 -6.12 8.45 17.78
C GLY A 54 -4.61 8.69 17.65
N GLU A 55 -3.86 8.21 18.66
CA GLU A 55 -2.42 8.40 18.74
C GLU A 55 -1.68 7.50 17.74
N CYS A 56 -1.28 8.06 16.60
CA CYS A 56 -0.62 7.33 15.52
C CYS A 56 0.88 7.06 15.75
N ARG A 57 1.52 7.71 16.74
CA ARG A 57 2.97 7.62 17.02
C ARG A 57 3.83 7.73 15.76
N MET A 58 3.56 8.77 14.97
CA MET A 58 4.24 9.02 13.68
C MET A 58 5.77 9.17 13.80
N ASP A 59 6.26 9.46 15.00
CA ASP A 59 7.68 9.46 15.36
C ASP A 59 8.36 8.09 15.17
N LEU A 60 7.60 7.00 15.24
CA LEU A 60 8.09 5.63 15.12
C LEU A 60 8.02 5.08 13.70
N TRP A 61 7.43 5.84 12.76
CA TRP A 61 7.18 5.34 11.42
C TRP A 61 8.48 5.34 10.61
N PRO A 62 8.79 4.26 9.86
CA PRO A 62 9.92 4.26 8.95
C PRO A 62 9.73 5.32 7.88
N ARG A 63 10.83 5.82 7.29
CA ARG A 63 10.78 6.78 6.18
C ARG A 63 10.22 6.19 4.88
N ARG A 64 10.23 4.86 4.76
CA ARG A 64 9.79 4.14 3.58
C ARG A 64 8.92 2.96 3.98
N PHE A 65 7.76 2.85 3.36
CA PHE A 65 6.86 1.70 3.46
C PHE A 65 6.92 0.88 2.19
N TYR A 66 7.05 -0.43 2.35
CA TYR A 66 6.82 -1.38 1.26
C TYR A 66 5.37 -1.83 1.36
N VAL A 67 4.54 -1.35 0.43
CA VAL A 67 3.12 -1.68 0.38
C VAL A 67 2.92 -2.88 -0.54
N TYR A 68 2.32 -3.91 0.02
CA TYR A 68 1.86 -5.09 -0.71
C TYR A 68 0.39 -4.92 -1.01
N LEU A 69 0.03 -4.76 -2.29
CA LEU A 69 -1.36 -4.76 -2.70
C LEU A 69 -1.86 -6.20 -2.84
N GLY A 70 -2.92 -6.52 -2.12
CA GLY A 70 -3.50 -7.84 -2.19
C GLY A 70 -4.36 -8.06 -3.43
N SER A 71 -4.33 -9.29 -3.93
CA SER A 71 -5.04 -9.69 -5.16
C SER A 71 -6.55 -9.91 -4.97
N ARG A 72 -7.02 -10.05 -3.71
CA ARG A 72 -8.44 -10.32 -3.43
C ARG A 72 -9.22 -9.02 -3.26
N ARG A 73 -10.38 -8.93 -3.89
CA ARG A 73 -11.30 -7.81 -3.70
C ARG A 73 -11.92 -7.87 -2.30
N ILE A 74 -11.80 -6.78 -1.55
CA ILE A 74 -12.42 -6.60 -0.24
C ILE A 74 -13.39 -5.43 -0.36
N PRO A 75 -14.72 -5.67 -0.20
CA PRO A 75 -15.70 -4.60 -0.24
C PRO A 75 -15.36 -3.48 0.76
N PRO A 76 -15.39 -2.20 0.38
CA PRO A 76 -15.11 -1.09 1.29
C PRO A 76 -15.99 -1.08 2.54
N ASN A 77 -17.21 -1.64 2.44
CA ASN A 77 -18.13 -1.76 3.58
C ASN A 77 -17.62 -2.72 4.65
N ASP A 78 -16.94 -3.80 4.27
CA ASP A 78 -16.40 -4.77 5.23
C ASP A 78 -15.26 -4.15 6.03
N ILE A 79 -14.39 -3.39 5.36
CA ILE A 79 -13.32 -2.62 6.00
C ILE A 79 -13.92 -1.60 6.97
N LYS A 80 -14.91 -0.82 6.52
CA LYS A 80 -15.59 0.16 7.38
C LYS A 80 -16.27 -0.49 8.58
N ALA A 81 -16.94 -1.62 8.38
CA ALA A 81 -17.59 -2.37 9.46
C ALA A 81 -16.56 -2.90 10.47
N TRP A 82 -15.41 -3.37 9.99
CA TRP A 82 -14.31 -3.80 10.84
C TRP A 82 -13.71 -2.64 11.63
N VAL A 83 -13.36 -1.52 10.97
CA VAL A 83 -12.83 -0.30 11.63
C VAL A 83 -13.81 0.25 12.66
N LYS A 84 -15.12 0.19 12.39
CA LYS A 84 -16.15 0.60 13.36
C LYS A 84 -16.19 -0.32 14.59
N ARG A 85 -15.96 -1.62 14.41
CA ARG A 85 -15.98 -2.62 15.50
C ARG A 85 -14.69 -2.59 16.32
N TYR A 86 -13.57 -2.39 15.64
CA TYR A 86 -12.23 -2.31 16.21
C TYR A 86 -11.60 -1.03 15.67
N PRO A 87 -11.62 0.09 16.39
CA PRO A 87 -11.11 1.37 15.89
C PRO A 87 -9.59 1.46 16.08
N PRO A 88 -8.75 1.14 15.07
CA PRO A 88 -7.33 1.48 15.13
C PRO A 88 -7.18 3.01 15.03
N PRO A 89 -6.03 3.56 15.44
CA PRO A 89 -5.65 4.91 15.03
C PRO A 89 -5.67 5.03 13.50
N ILE A 90 -6.14 6.16 13.00
CA ILE A 90 -6.35 6.41 11.57
C ILE A 90 -5.54 7.64 11.14
N CYS A 91 -4.89 7.52 10.00
CA CYS A 91 -4.25 8.63 9.30
C CYS A 91 -4.81 8.82 7.89
N ALA A 92 -4.77 10.07 7.43
CA ALA A 92 -4.99 10.45 6.05
C ALA A 92 -3.66 10.47 5.30
N LEU A 93 -3.58 9.76 4.17
CA LEU A 93 -2.43 9.76 3.27
C LEU A 93 -2.75 10.56 2.01
N MET A 94 -1.84 11.46 1.63
CA MET A 94 -1.95 12.30 0.44
C MET A 94 -0.61 12.42 -0.27
N ALA A 95 -0.63 12.75 -1.56
CA ALA A 95 0.59 13.01 -2.31
C ALA A 95 1.38 14.17 -1.69
N ASP A 96 2.66 13.95 -1.41
CA ASP A 96 3.54 14.99 -0.88
C ASP A 96 3.83 16.08 -1.94
N LYS A 97 4.11 17.28 -1.45
CA LYS A 97 4.45 18.44 -2.28
C LYS A 97 5.96 18.53 -2.45
N LEU A 98 6.45 18.09 -3.60
CA LEU A 98 7.88 18.12 -3.90
C LEU A 98 8.34 19.54 -4.32
N PRO A 99 9.61 19.93 -4.06
CA PRO A 99 10.12 21.25 -4.44
C PRO A 99 10.18 21.47 -5.96
N ASP A 100 10.49 20.42 -6.73
CA ASP A 100 10.51 20.47 -8.19
C ASP A 100 9.08 20.34 -8.74
N PRO A 101 8.59 21.32 -9.53
CA PRO A 101 7.24 21.28 -10.09
C PRO A 101 6.97 20.06 -10.97
N THR A 102 7.98 19.61 -11.73
CA THR A 102 7.85 18.45 -12.63
C THR A 102 7.70 17.16 -11.84
N ALA A 103 8.60 16.91 -10.87
CA ALA A 103 8.52 15.79 -9.96
C ALA A 103 7.22 15.82 -9.14
N ASN A 104 6.77 16.99 -8.71
CA ASN A 104 5.52 17.15 -7.98
C ASN A 104 4.31 16.73 -8.83
N ALA A 105 4.21 17.18 -10.09
CA ALA A 105 3.13 16.79 -10.99
C ALA A 105 3.11 15.27 -11.27
N LEU A 106 4.29 14.68 -11.42
CA LEU A 106 4.44 13.23 -11.57
C LEU A 106 4.00 12.49 -10.30
N ASN A 107 4.42 12.96 -9.12
CA ASN A 107 4.05 12.36 -7.83
C ASN A 107 2.54 12.40 -7.59
N GLN A 108 1.90 13.55 -7.85
CA GLN A 108 0.46 13.71 -7.75
C GLN A 108 -0.29 12.75 -8.67
N THR A 109 0.20 12.60 -9.91
CA THR A 109 -0.38 11.67 -10.90
C THR A 109 -0.22 10.21 -10.46
N ASN A 110 0.98 9.84 -9.98
CA ASN A 110 1.26 8.49 -9.47
C ASN A 110 0.38 8.14 -8.28
N PHE A 111 0.26 9.06 -7.32
CA PHE A 111 -0.61 8.88 -6.15
C PHE A 111 -2.09 8.76 -6.55
N ALA A 112 -2.58 9.62 -7.44
CA ALA A 112 -3.95 9.56 -7.92
C ALA A 112 -4.25 8.24 -8.66
N ASN A 113 -3.29 7.76 -9.45
CA ASN A 113 -3.40 6.46 -10.12
C ASN A 113 -3.40 5.30 -9.12
N LEU A 114 -2.53 5.34 -8.11
CA LEU A 114 -2.52 4.35 -7.03
C LEU A 114 -3.86 4.33 -6.30
N SER A 115 -4.36 5.49 -5.86
CA SER A 115 -5.62 5.59 -5.13
C SER A 115 -6.79 5.08 -5.95
N ARG A 116 -6.85 5.45 -7.24
CA ARG A 116 -7.87 4.94 -8.17
C ARG A 116 -7.77 3.43 -8.33
N MET A 117 -6.57 2.90 -8.49
CA MET A 117 -6.34 1.47 -8.64
C MET A 117 -6.79 0.69 -7.40
N VAL A 118 -6.48 1.18 -6.20
CA VAL A 118 -6.93 0.60 -4.93
C VAL A 118 -8.45 0.66 -4.81
N LEU A 119 -9.07 1.78 -5.19
CA LEU A 119 -10.51 1.99 -5.17
C LEU A 119 -11.26 1.08 -6.16
N GLU A 120 -10.91 1.13 -7.43
CA GLU A 120 -11.55 0.36 -8.52
C GLU A 120 -11.31 -1.14 -8.37
N GLY A 121 -10.08 -1.51 -7.97
CA GLY A 121 -9.73 -2.89 -7.68
C GLY A 121 -10.32 -3.42 -6.39
N GLN A 122 -10.93 -2.57 -5.55
CA GLN A 122 -11.35 -2.90 -4.19
C GLN A 122 -10.21 -3.61 -3.42
N MET A 123 -9.00 -3.13 -3.62
CA MET A 123 -7.80 -3.75 -3.07
C MET A 123 -7.50 -3.18 -1.69
N LEU A 124 -6.73 -3.95 -0.93
CA LEU A 124 -6.19 -3.56 0.36
C LEU A 124 -4.66 -3.53 0.24
N GLY A 125 -4.05 -2.46 0.71
CA GLY A 125 -2.60 -2.35 0.83
C GLY A 125 -2.15 -2.69 2.23
N LEU A 126 -1.08 -3.48 2.36
CA LEU A 126 -0.45 -3.77 3.65
C LEU A 126 0.99 -3.28 3.64
N ALA A 127 1.31 -2.41 4.59
CA ALA A 127 2.66 -1.91 4.85
C ALA A 127 3.12 -2.37 6.24
N PRO A 128 3.73 -3.56 6.36
CA PRO A 128 4.35 -3.95 7.62
C PRO A 128 5.48 -2.97 7.98
N TRP A 129 5.73 -2.75 9.26
CA TRP A 129 6.84 -1.89 9.71
C TRP A 129 8.22 -2.41 9.30
N GLY A 130 8.34 -3.71 9.02
CA GLY A 130 9.61 -4.33 8.63
C GLY A 130 10.64 -4.33 9.76
N LEU A 131 10.18 -4.15 11.00
CA LEU A 131 11.00 -4.19 12.21
C LEU A 131 10.80 -5.55 12.88
N ASP A 132 11.87 -6.31 13.06
CA ASP A 132 11.85 -7.62 13.73
C ASP A 132 11.26 -7.54 15.15
N ASN A 133 11.34 -6.36 15.77
CA ASN A 133 10.89 -6.11 17.13
C ASN A 133 9.37 -5.91 17.25
N LEU A 134 8.64 -5.72 16.15
CA LEU A 134 7.19 -5.48 16.14
C LEU A 134 6.50 -6.41 15.13
N PRO A 135 6.53 -7.74 15.36
CA PRO A 135 5.91 -8.69 14.44
C PRO A 135 4.40 -8.43 14.34
N GLY A 136 3.93 -8.20 13.12
CA GLY A 136 2.52 -7.93 12.82
C GLY A 136 2.13 -6.45 12.83
N ALA A 137 2.99 -5.56 13.32
CA ALA A 137 2.74 -4.13 13.31
C ALA A 137 2.93 -3.53 11.90
N GLY A 138 2.15 -2.51 11.60
CA GLY A 138 2.09 -1.97 10.26
C GLY A 138 0.98 -0.96 10.03
N MET A 139 0.74 -0.70 8.76
CA MET A 139 -0.33 0.13 8.26
C MET A 139 -1.15 -0.64 7.23
N MET A 140 -2.47 -0.63 7.41
CA MET A 140 -3.42 -1.12 6.43
C MET A 140 -3.97 0.07 5.65
N ILE A 141 -3.71 0.10 4.34
CA ILE A 141 -4.07 1.21 3.45
C ILE A 141 -5.30 0.81 2.64
N TYR A 142 -6.34 1.63 2.70
CA TYR A 142 -7.58 1.41 1.97
C TYR A 142 -8.12 2.73 1.38
N PRO A 143 -8.95 2.64 0.32
CA PRO A 143 -9.39 3.82 -0.40
C PRO A 143 -10.54 4.51 0.33
N THR A 144 -10.69 5.81 0.08
CA THR A 144 -11.89 6.54 0.48
C THR A 144 -12.89 6.59 -0.67
N SER A 145 -14.17 6.39 -0.38
CA SER A 145 -15.22 6.53 -1.40
C SER A 145 -15.46 7.99 -1.81
N SER A 146 -14.90 8.95 -1.07
CA SER A 146 -15.11 10.38 -1.26
C SER A 146 -14.02 11.04 -2.10
N SER A 147 -12.83 10.44 -2.23
CA SER A 147 -11.71 11.08 -2.92
C SER A 147 -10.72 10.10 -3.52
N SER A 148 -10.28 10.39 -4.75
CA SER A 148 -9.16 9.72 -5.43
C SER A 148 -7.80 10.35 -5.10
N SER A 149 -7.77 11.46 -4.37
CA SER A 149 -6.54 12.11 -3.87
C SER A 149 -6.25 11.81 -2.41
N LEU A 150 -7.01 10.89 -1.80
CA LEU A 150 -6.90 10.54 -0.39
C LEU A 150 -6.95 9.02 -0.21
N LEU A 151 -5.96 8.49 0.50
CA LEU A 151 -5.97 7.13 1.03
C LEU A 151 -6.07 7.19 2.55
N VAL A 152 -6.61 6.15 3.16
CA VAL A 152 -6.68 6.04 4.62
C VAL A 152 -5.77 4.93 5.07
N GLY A 153 -4.96 5.22 6.09
CA GLY A 153 -4.13 4.25 6.78
C GLY A 153 -4.71 3.94 8.15
N ALA A 154 -5.07 2.69 8.39
CA ALA A 154 -5.33 2.15 9.72
C ALA A 154 -4.02 1.63 10.33
N ILE A 155 -3.68 2.09 11.52
CA ILE A 155 -2.37 1.88 12.15
C ILE A 155 -2.43 0.74 13.17
N PHE A 156 -1.46 -0.16 13.09
CA PHE A 156 -1.30 -1.29 13.99
C PHE A 156 0.07 -1.16 14.67
N LEU A 157 0.10 -0.61 15.88
CA LEU A 157 1.36 -0.38 16.60
C LEU A 157 1.93 -1.66 17.21
N THR A 158 1.06 -2.55 17.71
CA THR A 158 1.44 -3.73 18.49
C THR A 158 0.65 -4.99 18.14
N GLY A 159 -0.39 -4.88 17.31
CA GLY A 159 -1.25 -6.00 16.94
C GLY A 159 -1.02 -6.45 15.50
N PRO A 160 -1.34 -7.71 15.17
CA PRO A 160 -1.30 -8.20 13.79
C PRO A 160 -2.36 -7.52 12.93
N PHE A 161 -2.16 -7.54 11.62
CA PHE A 161 -3.22 -7.26 10.66
C PHE A 161 -4.40 -8.22 10.84
N PRO A 162 -5.63 -7.78 10.56
CA PRO A 162 -6.81 -8.64 10.68
C PRO A 162 -6.74 -9.79 9.67
N ASP A 163 -7.32 -10.94 10.02
CA ASP A 163 -7.21 -12.17 9.22
C ASP A 163 -7.63 -11.98 7.76
N PHE A 164 -8.69 -11.22 7.50
CA PHE A 164 -9.16 -10.98 6.14
C PHE A 164 -8.12 -10.27 5.25
N ALA A 165 -7.17 -9.55 5.85
CA ALA A 165 -6.07 -8.90 5.17
C ALA A 165 -4.89 -9.86 4.93
N THR A 166 -4.59 -10.76 5.88
CA THR A 166 -3.42 -11.64 5.81
C THR A 166 -3.59 -12.80 4.83
N TYR A 167 -4.81 -13.25 4.54
CA TYR A 167 -5.08 -14.26 3.50
C TYR A 167 -4.61 -13.85 2.09
N GLN A 168 -4.27 -12.58 1.87
CA GLN A 168 -3.79 -12.08 0.58
C GLN A 168 -2.32 -12.39 0.30
N GLN A 169 -1.52 -12.73 1.32
CA GLN A 169 -0.09 -13.02 1.17
C GLN A 169 0.25 -14.50 1.00
N GLN A 170 -0.71 -15.41 1.15
CA GLN A 170 -0.42 -16.83 0.91
C GLN A 170 -0.29 -17.07 -0.59
N PRO A 171 0.89 -17.49 -1.10
CA PRO A 171 0.95 -18.08 -2.43
C PRO A 171 -0.02 -19.26 -2.43
N ALA A 172 -0.83 -19.37 -3.48
CA ALA A 172 -1.78 -20.47 -3.64
C ALA A 172 -1.06 -21.78 -3.32
N ARG A 173 -1.38 -22.40 -2.19
CA ARG A 173 -0.80 -23.70 -1.86
C ARG A 173 -1.18 -24.63 -3.02
N PRO A 174 -0.24 -25.33 -3.66
CA PRO A 174 -0.59 -26.34 -4.64
C PRO A 174 -1.51 -27.33 -3.93
N ASN A 175 -2.74 -27.44 -4.43
CA ASN A 175 -3.76 -28.28 -3.85
C ASN A 175 -3.22 -29.73 -3.79
N PRO A 176 -3.03 -30.35 -2.61
CA PRO A 176 -2.49 -31.72 -2.55
C PRO A 176 -3.53 -32.79 -2.91
N GLN A 177 -4.70 -32.40 -3.44
CA GLN A 177 -5.76 -33.30 -3.88
C GLN A 177 -5.83 -33.38 -5.40
N ASN A 178 -4.84 -34.05 -5.99
CA ASN A 178 -5.09 -34.93 -7.13
C ASN A 178 -3.91 -35.91 -7.24
N PRO A 179 -4.04 -37.15 -6.73
CA PRO A 179 -3.18 -38.21 -7.22
C PRO A 179 -3.52 -38.38 -8.70
N VAL A 180 -2.63 -37.95 -9.58
CA VAL A 180 -2.67 -38.33 -10.99
C VAL A 180 -2.52 -39.85 -11.02
N LEU A 181 -3.66 -40.54 -11.11
CA LEU A 181 -3.70 -41.96 -11.38
C LEU A 181 -2.98 -42.20 -12.71
N GLY A 182 -2.10 -43.19 -12.68
CA GLY A 182 -1.11 -43.47 -13.72
C GLY A 182 -1.69 -43.57 -15.13
N SER A 183 -0.89 -43.09 -16.07
CA SER A 183 -0.90 -43.61 -17.44
C SER A 183 0.49 -44.18 -17.71
N SER A 184 0.61 -45.47 -17.41
CA SER A 184 1.67 -46.32 -17.92
C SER A 184 1.48 -46.46 -19.43
N SER A 185 2.24 -45.70 -20.22
CA SER A 185 2.33 -45.89 -21.66
C SER A 185 3.75 -46.29 -22.02
N HIS A 186 3.89 -47.60 -22.14
CA HIS A 186 5.02 -48.38 -22.57
C HIS A 186 5.20 -48.26 -24.09
N HIS A 187 6.18 -47.50 -24.58
CA HIS A 187 6.69 -47.55 -25.97
C HIS A 187 8.23 -47.51 -25.87
N GLN A 188 8.91 -48.64 -25.83
CA GLN A 188 9.35 -49.47 -26.97
C GLN A 188 10.33 -48.71 -27.87
N TYR A 189 11.62 -48.93 -27.61
CA TYR A 189 12.74 -48.56 -28.48
C TYR A 189 12.66 -49.32 -29.80
N PRO A 190 13.15 -48.71 -30.90
CA PRO A 190 13.89 -49.48 -31.87
C PRO A 190 15.31 -48.93 -32.10
N TYR A 191 16.19 -49.92 -32.17
CA TYR A 191 17.55 -49.92 -32.69
C TYR A 191 17.62 -49.49 -34.17
N GLY A 192 18.78 -48.94 -34.55
CA GLY A 192 19.26 -48.76 -35.93
C GLY A 192 19.66 -47.30 -36.18
N GLY A 193 20.89 -46.93 -36.52
CA GLY A 193 21.99 -47.63 -37.17
C GLY A 193 22.50 -46.74 -38.31
N HIS A 194 23.83 -46.60 -38.42
CA HIS A 194 24.62 -46.08 -39.56
C HIS A 194 24.98 -44.58 -39.68
N HIS A 195 26.28 -44.34 -39.43
CA HIS A 195 27.33 -43.85 -40.36
C HIS A 195 27.21 -42.49 -41.10
N GLY A 196 28.27 -41.69 -40.97
CA GLY A 196 28.68 -40.60 -41.88
C GLY A 196 29.40 -39.48 -41.11
N SER A 197 30.68 -39.57 -40.75
CA SER A 197 31.90 -39.35 -41.55
C SER A 197 31.99 -38.02 -42.31
N SER A 198 33.03 -37.24 -41.98
CA SER A 198 33.69 -36.15 -42.76
C SER A 198 32.86 -34.87 -43.01
N ARG A 199 33.41 -33.65 -43.02
CA ARG A 199 34.79 -33.13 -43.06
C ARG A 199 34.72 -31.62 -42.77
N TYR A 200 35.70 -31.09 -42.04
CA TYR A 200 36.11 -29.69 -42.16
C TYR A 200 36.81 -29.49 -43.52
N PRO A 201 36.86 -28.26 -44.06
CA PRO A 201 38.06 -27.47 -43.80
C PRO A 201 37.79 -25.97 -43.56
N ALA A 202 38.73 -25.36 -42.82
CA ALA A 202 39.03 -23.92 -42.77
C ALA A 202 39.80 -23.49 -44.04
N PRO A 203 40.29 -22.24 -44.18
CA PRO A 203 39.95 -20.99 -43.49
C PRO A 203 39.18 -19.99 -44.37
#